data_AF-A0A1Y4WPZ2-F1
#
_entry.id   AF-A0A1Y4WPZ2-F1
#
_cell.length_a   1.000
_cell.length_b   1.000
_cell.length_c   1.000
_cell.angle_alpha   90.00
_cell.angle_beta   90.00
_cell.angle_gamma   90.00
#
_symmetry.space_group_name_H-M   'P 1'
#
loop_
_entity.id
_entity.type
_entity.pdbx_description
1 polymer ?
#
loop_
_entity_poly.entity_id
_entity_poly.type
_entity_poly.pdbx_seq_one_letter_code
_entity_poly.pdbx_strand_id
1 'polypeptide(L)'
;MKTKQTKLLYFVSGIYIVTLLFAFVLNIQKGNLKDIMMCFVACITPWLFPILMRLFHLKMTDELKIINVIFIYFASLVGSSLAGYTLPFYDKIVHFFSGILASIIAMILYCMIKKQRTIYNKQDYILFFIFMMTVNLSIAVIWEFYEYFMLVFFNNDCILHYTTGVHDAMTDMLCALGGGCVVLLEMIAHKNRQESPFFMRIVEKFYDCNMNDQS
;
A
#
# COMPACT_ATOMS: atom_id res chain seq x y z
N MET A 1 24.11 10.74 -13.21
CA MET A 1 24.35 9.44 -12.54
C MET A 1 23.07 9.02 -11.84
N LYS A 2 22.58 7.77 -12.00
CA LYS A 2 21.38 7.29 -11.29
C LYS A 2 21.64 7.24 -9.77
N THR A 3 20.72 7.76 -8.97
CA THR A 3 20.84 7.72 -7.49
C THR A 3 20.80 6.27 -6.98
N LYS A 4 21.26 6.04 -5.74
CA LYS A 4 21.19 4.69 -5.11
C LYS A 4 19.76 4.14 -5.10
N GLN A 5 18.77 5.01 -4.89
CA GLN A 5 17.35 4.67 -4.87
C GLN A 5 16.84 4.30 -6.25
N THR A 6 17.20 5.07 -7.27
CA THR A 6 16.85 4.74 -8.66
C THR A 6 17.43 3.38 -9.07
N LYS A 7 18.67 3.04 -8.66
CA LYS A 7 19.24 1.70 -8.90
C LYS A 7 18.46 0.59 -8.20
N LEU A 8 18.06 0.83 -6.94
CA LEU A 8 17.24 -0.12 -6.17
C LEU A 8 15.87 -0.32 -6.82
N LEU A 9 15.23 0.74 -7.31
CA LEU A 9 13.96 0.66 -8.04
C LEU A 9 14.06 -0.27 -9.26
N TYR A 10 15.08 -0.08 -10.10
CA TYR A 10 15.29 -0.97 -11.25
C TYR A 10 15.54 -2.42 -10.84
N PHE A 11 16.26 -2.63 -9.73
CA PHE A 11 16.51 -3.97 -9.21
C PHE A 11 15.22 -4.66 -8.75
N VAL A 12 14.40 -4.00 -7.93
CA VAL A 12 13.12 -4.59 -7.46
C VAL A 12 12.12 -4.77 -8.61
N SER A 13 12.08 -3.85 -9.57
CA SER A 13 11.27 -4.03 -10.79
C SER A 13 11.77 -5.18 -11.67
N GLY A 14 13.08 -5.39 -11.73
CA GLY A 14 13.67 -6.54 -12.43
C GLY A 14 13.24 -7.87 -11.82
N ILE A 15 13.32 -7.98 -10.48
CA ILE A 15 12.81 -9.14 -9.74
C ILE A 15 11.32 -9.35 -10.04
N TYR A 16 10.52 -8.29 -9.97
CA TYR A 16 9.09 -8.36 -10.28
C TYR A 16 8.82 -8.98 -11.66
N ILE A 17 9.49 -8.48 -12.69
CA ILE A 17 9.30 -8.94 -14.08
C ILE A 17 9.72 -10.40 -14.23
N VAL A 18 10.86 -10.80 -13.66
CA VAL A 18 11.34 -12.20 -13.74
C VAL A 18 10.35 -13.14 -13.05
N THR A 19 9.90 -12.81 -11.84
CA THR A 19 8.91 -13.60 -11.11
C THR A 19 7.56 -13.65 -11.85
N LEU A 20 7.15 -12.56 -12.49
CA LEU A 20 5.92 -12.50 -13.28
C LEU A 20 5.97 -13.45 -14.49
N LEU A 21 7.08 -13.44 -15.25
CA LEU A 21 7.28 -14.36 -16.37
C LEU A 21 7.28 -15.81 -15.89
N PHE A 22 7.93 -16.08 -14.76
CA PHE A 22 7.93 -17.40 -14.13
C PHE A 22 6.51 -17.85 -13.72
N ALA A 23 5.75 -16.99 -13.05
CA ALA A 23 4.36 -17.27 -12.65
C ALA A 23 3.48 -17.57 -13.88
N PHE A 24 3.65 -16.81 -14.96
CA PHE A 24 2.91 -17.01 -16.20
C PHE A 24 3.17 -18.39 -16.80
N VAL A 25 4.45 -18.80 -16.91
CA VAL A 25 4.83 -20.13 -17.41
C VAL A 25 4.27 -21.24 -16.52
N LEU A 26 4.41 -21.11 -15.20
CA LEU A 26 3.88 -22.08 -14.24
C LEU A 26 2.37 -22.26 -14.37
N ASN A 27 1.62 -21.17 -14.46
CA ASN A 27 0.16 -21.22 -14.47
C ASN A 27 -0.39 -21.76 -15.80
N ILE A 28 0.31 -21.50 -16.92
CA ILE A 28 0.02 -22.17 -18.21
C ILE A 28 0.23 -23.67 -18.10
N GLN A 29 1.34 -24.12 -17.50
CA GLN A 29 1.62 -25.56 -17.33
C GLN A 29 0.59 -26.25 -16.43
N LYS A 30 0.09 -25.55 -15.41
CA LYS A 30 -0.98 -26.05 -14.52
C LYS A 30 -2.37 -26.01 -15.16
N GLY A 31 -2.56 -25.29 -16.26
CA GLY A 31 -3.86 -25.11 -16.90
C GLY A 31 -4.87 -24.30 -16.08
N ASN A 32 -4.43 -23.55 -15.07
CA ASN A 32 -5.35 -22.77 -14.24
C ASN A 32 -5.64 -21.40 -14.88
N LEU A 33 -6.77 -21.31 -15.59
CA LEU A 33 -7.18 -20.09 -16.28
C LEU A 33 -7.33 -18.88 -15.33
N LYS A 34 -7.79 -19.10 -14.08
CA LYS A 34 -7.95 -18.01 -13.10
C LYS A 34 -6.59 -17.39 -12.75
N ASP A 35 -5.61 -18.22 -12.43
CA ASP A 35 -4.26 -17.74 -12.05
C ASP A 35 -3.54 -17.08 -13.23
N ILE A 36 -3.78 -17.55 -14.46
CA ILE A 36 -3.30 -16.90 -15.68
C ILE A 36 -3.91 -15.50 -15.84
N MET A 37 -5.23 -15.35 -15.61
CA MET A 37 -5.88 -14.03 -15.63
C MET A 37 -5.31 -13.11 -14.53
N MET A 38 -5.01 -13.65 -13.35
CA MET A 38 -4.37 -12.88 -12.29
C MET A 38 -2.95 -12.41 -12.63
N CYS A 39 -2.20 -13.14 -13.48
CA CYS A 39 -0.93 -12.63 -14.01
C CYS A 39 -1.13 -11.38 -14.88
N PHE A 40 -2.20 -11.33 -15.70
CA PHE A 40 -2.51 -10.13 -16.48
C PHE A 40 -2.91 -8.95 -15.59
N VAL A 41 -3.66 -9.22 -14.52
CA VAL A 41 -3.97 -8.21 -13.49
C VAL A 41 -2.67 -7.70 -12.87
N ALA A 42 -1.76 -8.59 -12.49
CA ALA A 42 -0.45 -8.24 -11.92
C ALA A 42 0.42 -7.39 -12.88
N CYS A 43 0.26 -7.49 -14.19
CA CYS A 43 0.93 -6.56 -15.12
C CYS A 43 0.46 -5.11 -14.92
N ILE A 44 -0.81 -4.91 -14.59
CA ILE A 44 -1.49 -3.62 -14.53
C ILE A 44 -1.38 -3.01 -13.13
N THR A 45 -1.52 -3.83 -12.07
CA THR A 45 -1.59 -3.36 -10.68
C THR A 45 -0.48 -2.40 -10.28
N PRO A 46 0.82 -2.62 -10.61
CA PRO A 46 1.92 -1.69 -10.30
C PRO A 46 1.71 -0.26 -10.77
N TRP A 47 0.92 -0.07 -11.83
CA TRP A 47 0.67 1.21 -12.48
C TRP A 47 -0.53 1.97 -11.90
N LEU A 48 -1.41 1.32 -11.13
CA LEU A 48 -2.62 1.97 -10.60
C LEU A 48 -2.27 3.21 -9.76
N PHE A 49 -1.33 3.08 -8.83
CA PHE A 49 -0.93 4.19 -7.98
C PHE A 49 -0.16 5.30 -8.72
N PRO A 50 0.84 5.00 -9.59
CA PRO A 50 1.44 6.01 -10.47
C PRO A 50 0.44 6.75 -11.38
N ILE A 51 -0.54 6.04 -11.94
CA ILE A 51 -1.60 6.63 -12.76
C ILE A 51 -2.45 7.57 -11.91
N LEU A 52 -2.88 7.13 -10.72
CA LEU A 52 -3.63 7.97 -9.77
C LEU A 52 -2.86 9.24 -9.44
N MET A 53 -1.57 9.14 -9.14
CA MET A 53 -0.72 10.30 -8.85
C MET A 53 -0.63 11.26 -10.03
N ARG A 54 -0.49 10.73 -11.25
CA ARG A 54 -0.49 11.54 -12.48
C ARG A 54 -1.83 12.25 -12.70
N LEU A 55 -2.96 11.60 -12.39
CA LEU A 55 -4.30 12.22 -12.48
C LEU A 55 -4.44 13.42 -11.53
N PHE A 56 -3.79 13.38 -10.37
CA PHE A 56 -3.72 14.49 -9.43
C PHE A 56 -2.55 15.46 -9.68
N HIS A 57 -1.83 15.33 -10.79
CA HIS A 57 -0.63 16.12 -11.11
C HIS A 57 0.50 16.02 -10.06
N LEU A 58 0.59 14.89 -9.36
CA LEU A 58 1.60 14.62 -8.34
C LEU A 58 2.73 13.75 -8.89
N LYS A 59 3.96 14.11 -8.53
CA LYS A 59 5.19 13.36 -8.80
C LYS A 59 5.45 12.39 -7.66
N MET A 60 5.57 11.11 -7.97
CA MET A 60 6.01 10.10 -7.01
C MET A 60 7.54 10.17 -6.80
N THR A 61 7.95 10.18 -5.55
CA THR A 61 9.35 9.97 -5.15
C THR A 61 9.79 8.53 -5.41
N ASP A 62 11.10 8.31 -5.53
CA ASP A 62 11.65 6.97 -5.77
C ASP A 62 11.36 6.01 -4.60
N GLU A 63 11.30 6.50 -3.36
CA GLU A 63 10.91 5.71 -2.19
C GLU A 63 9.48 5.18 -2.31
N LEU A 64 8.51 6.02 -2.69
CA LEU A 64 7.12 5.58 -2.85
C LEU A 64 6.97 4.61 -4.03
N LYS A 65 7.75 4.77 -5.11
CA LYS A 65 7.75 3.81 -6.22
C LYS A 65 8.27 2.45 -5.77
N ILE A 66 9.36 2.40 -5.01
CA ILE A 66 9.93 1.16 -4.49
C ILE A 66 8.92 0.46 -3.56
N ILE A 67 8.36 1.22 -2.62
CA ILE A 67 7.35 0.72 -1.68
C ILE A 67 6.14 0.16 -2.42
N ASN A 68 5.63 0.89 -3.42
CA ASN A 68 4.52 0.46 -4.27
C ASN A 68 4.82 -0.87 -5.00
N VAL A 69 5.99 -0.97 -5.64
CA VAL A 69 6.39 -2.20 -6.36
C VAL A 69 6.53 -3.38 -5.40
N ILE A 70 7.16 -3.19 -4.24
CA ILE A 70 7.33 -4.26 -3.24
C ILE A 70 5.97 -4.71 -2.70
N PHE A 71 5.08 -3.78 -2.35
CA PHE A 71 3.77 -4.14 -1.84
C PHE A 71 2.96 -4.93 -2.87
N ILE A 72 2.91 -4.43 -4.11
CA ILE A 72 2.16 -5.08 -5.19
C ILE A 72 2.78 -6.42 -5.60
N TYR A 73 4.09 -6.58 -5.45
CA TYR A 73 4.75 -7.88 -5.58
C TYR A 73 4.14 -8.91 -4.64
N PHE A 74 3.98 -8.58 -3.36
CA PHE A 74 3.39 -9.52 -2.40
C PHE A 74 1.86 -9.64 -2.53
N ALA A 75 1.15 -8.52 -2.66
CA ALA A 75 -0.32 -8.54 -2.72
C ALA A 75 -0.84 -9.21 -4.01
N SER A 76 -0.34 -8.79 -5.18
CA SER A 76 -0.91 -9.23 -6.46
C SER A 76 -0.14 -10.40 -7.09
N LEU A 77 1.19 -10.28 -7.23
CA LEU A 77 1.96 -11.29 -7.95
C LEU A 77 2.11 -12.57 -7.11
N VAL A 78 2.67 -12.48 -5.90
CA VAL A 78 2.83 -13.63 -5.02
C VAL A 78 1.47 -14.10 -4.49
N GLY A 79 0.65 -13.16 -3.99
CA GLY A 79 -0.65 -13.46 -3.40
C GLY A 79 -1.58 -14.18 -4.38
N SER A 80 -1.89 -13.55 -5.51
CA SER A 80 -2.86 -14.09 -6.47
C SER A 80 -2.24 -15.03 -7.51
N SER A 81 -1.12 -14.64 -8.13
CA SER A 81 -0.59 -15.43 -9.26
C SER A 81 0.25 -16.63 -8.84
N LEU A 82 0.78 -16.66 -7.61
CA LEU A 82 1.56 -17.78 -7.07
C LEU A 82 0.86 -18.47 -5.89
N ALA A 83 -0.45 -18.24 -5.73
CA ALA A 83 -1.29 -18.81 -4.69
C ALA A 83 -0.82 -18.50 -3.25
N GLY A 84 -0.16 -17.36 -3.02
CA GLY A 84 0.28 -16.92 -1.69
C GLY A 84 -0.87 -16.83 -0.68
N TYR A 85 -2.07 -16.42 -1.11
CA TYR A 85 -3.26 -16.35 -0.25
C TYR A 85 -3.75 -17.71 0.27
N THR A 86 -3.22 -18.83 -0.25
CA THR A 86 -3.49 -20.16 0.32
C THR A 86 -2.65 -20.48 1.56
N LEU A 87 -1.59 -19.69 1.81
CA LEU A 87 -0.74 -19.87 2.98
C LEU A 87 -1.41 -19.28 4.23
N PRO A 88 -1.32 -19.95 5.39
CA PRO A 88 -1.85 -19.44 6.64
C PRO A 88 -1.31 -18.05 6.97
N PHE A 89 -2.20 -17.14 7.39
CA PHE A 89 -1.88 -15.75 7.79
C PHE A 89 -1.30 -14.85 6.71
N TYR A 90 -1.07 -15.33 5.49
CA TYR A 90 -0.45 -14.53 4.42
C TYR A 90 -1.25 -13.26 4.16
N ASP A 91 -2.56 -13.43 4.01
CA ASP A 91 -3.51 -12.36 3.81
C ASP A 91 -3.43 -11.30 4.92
N LYS A 92 -3.44 -11.76 6.18
CA LYS A 92 -3.35 -10.89 7.37
C LYS A 92 -2.05 -10.09 7.42
N ILE A 93 -0.94 -10.68 6.95
CA ILE A 93 0.35 -9.99 6.82
C ILE A 93 0.27 -8.91 5.73
N VAL A 94 -0.34 -9.22 4.58
CA VAL A 94 -0.54 -8.23 3.51
C VAL A 94 -1.39 -7.05 4.00
N HIS A 95 -2.48 -7.33 4.73
CA HIS A 95 -3.32 -6.29 5.33
C HIS A 95 -2.59 -5.46 6.39
N PHE A 96 -1.73 -6.07 7.20
CA PHE A 96 -0.89 -5.33 8.13
C PHE A 96 0.03 -4.33 7.41
N PHE A 97 0.71 -4.76 6.35
CA PHE A 97 1.55 -3.85 5.56
C PHE A 97 0.73 -2.83 4.78
N SER A 98 -0.47 -3.17 4.29
CA SER A 98 -1.37 -2.22 3.65
C SER A 98 -1.77 -1.10 4.60
N GLY A 99 -1.98 -1.42 5.88
CA GLY A 99 -2.17 -0.44 6.96
C GLY A 99 -1.02 0.57 7.08
N ILE A 100 0.23 0.09 7.08
CA ILE A 100 1.40 0.99 7.11
C ILE A 100 1.38 1.95 5.91
N LEU A 101 1.08 1.45 4.71
CA LEU A 101 1.02 2.25 3.49
C LEU A 101 -0.13 3.26 3.51
N ALA A 102 -1.31 2.82 3.95
CA ALA A 102 -2.49 3.67 4.10
C ALA A 102 -2.20 4.83 5.07
N SER A 103 -1.45 4.57 6.14
CA SER A 103 -0.99 5.62 7.05
C SER A 103 -0.01 6.59 6.38
N ILE A 104 0.97 6.12 5.60
CA ILE A 104 1.86 7.02 4.83
C ILE A 104 1.05 7.89 3.87
N ILE A 105 0.08 7.33 3.16
CA ILE A 105 -0.83 8.07 2.26
C ILE A 105 -1.61 9.12 3.06
N ALA A 106 -2.15 8.76 4.22
CA ALA A 106 -2.86 9.70 5.08
C ALA A 106 -1.96 10.86 5.55
N MET A 107 -0.71 10.58 5.90
CA MET A 107 0.25 11.62 6.28
C MET A 107 0.55 12.56 5.10
N ILE A 108 0.75 12.01 3.89
CA ILE A 108 0.92 12.80 2.66
C ILE A 108 -0.28 13.71 2.43
N LEU A 109 -1.49 13.14 2.46
CA LEU A 109 -2.73 13.89 2.26
C LEU A 109 -2.87 15.02 3.28
N TYR A 110 -2.59 14.75 4.56
CA TYR A 110 -2.64 15.77 5.61
C TYR A 110 -1.68 16.92 5.32
N CYS A 111 -0.40 16.62 5.05
CA CYS A 111 0.62 17.63 4.77
C CYS A 111 0.28 18.46 3.52
N MET A 112 -0.25 17.83 2.48
CA MET A 112 -0.71 18.51 1.27
C MET A 112 -1.90 19.44 1.55
N ILE A 113 -2.92 18.97 2.26
CA ILE A 113 -4.11 19.76 2.62
C ILE A 113 -3.73 20.97 3.48
N LYS A 114 -2.90 20.74 4.50
CA LYS A 114 -2.44 21.81 5.40
C LYS A 114 -1.38 22.71 4.78
N LYS A 115 -0.85 22.35 3.60
CA LYS A 115 0.31 22.99 2.97
C LYS A 115 1.46 23.18 3.95
N GLN A 116 1.76 22.13 4.72
CA GLN A 116 2.78 22.13 5.75
C GLN A 116 3.69 20.93 5.56
N ARG A 117 4.99 21.20 5.43
CA ARG A 117 6.03 20.17 5.33
C ARG A 117 6.12 19.31 6.59
N THR A 118 5.98 19.93 7.76
CA THR A 118 6.04 19.27 9.08
C THR A 118 4.94 19.77 10.01
N ILE A 119 4.73 19.07 11.13
CA ILE A 119 3.72 19.41 12.13
C ILE A 119 4.38 20.26 13.24
N TYR A 120 3.97 21.52 13.36
CA TYR A 120 4.62 22.47 14.28
C TYR A 120 3.91 22.59 15.64
N ASN A 121 2.57 22.55 15.66
CA ASN A 121 1.79 22.88 16.85
C ASN A 121 1.21 21.65 17.56
N LYS A 122 1.15 21.68 18.89
CA LYS A 122 0.64 20.57 19.73
C LYS A 122 -0.79 20.15 19.38
N GLN A 123 -1.67 21.11 19.04
CA GLN A 123 -3.05 20.85 18.64
C GLN A 123 -3.12 20.15 17.27
N ASP A 124 -2.26 20.54 16.32
CA ASP A 124 -2.19 19.92 15.00
C ASP A 124 -1.75 18.45 15.09
N TYR A 125 -0.91 18.06 16.07
CA TYR A 125 -0.55 16.65 16.28
C TYR A 125 -1.74 15.75 16.61
N ILE A 126 -2.67 16.24 17.44
CA ILE A 126 -3.86 15.44 17.80
C ILE A 126 -4.74 15.24 16.57
N LEU A 127 -4.99 16.33 15.82
CA LEU A 127 -5.78 16.27 14.60
C LEU A 127 -5.10 15.38 13.55
N PHE A 128 -3.77 15.46 13.42
CA PHE A 128 -2.99 14.62 12.53
C PHE A 128 -3.13 13.13 12.87
N PHE A 129 -3.04 12.74 14.14
CA PHE A 129 -3.20 11.34 14.54
C PHE A 129 -4.61 10.82 14.28
N ILE A 130 -5.63 11.61 14.61
CA ILE A 130 -7.03 11.24 14.31
C ILE A 130 -7.20 11.07 12.80
N PHE A 131 -6.76 12.05 12.01
CA PHE A 131 -6.85 12.00 10.55
C PHE A 131 -6.14 10.77 9.98
N MET A 132 -4.91 10.50 10.42
CA MET A 132 -4.12 9.38 9.94
C MET A 132 -4.82 8.03 10.21
N MET A 133 -5.34 7.83 11.43
CA MET A 133 -6.02 6.58 11.79
C MET A 133 -7.38 6.45 11.10
N THR A 134 -8.13 7.54 10.93
CA THR A 134 -9.42 7.53 10.22
C THR A 134 -9.23 7.20 8.74
N VAL A 135 -8.26 7.80 8.06
CA VAL A 135 -7.99 7.50 6.65
C VAL A 135 -7.46 6.08 6.47
N ASN A 136 -6.58 5.60 7.37
CA ASN A 136 -6.12 4.21 7.37
C ASN A 136 -7.29 3.22 7.41
N LEU A 137 -8.18 3.35 8.40
CA LEU A 137 -9.34 2.48 8.54
C LEU A 137 -10.33 2.63 7.37
N SER A 138 -10.48 3.84 6.83
CA SER A 138 -11.35 4.07 5.68
C SER A 138 -10.85 3.34 4.44
N ILE A 139 -9.53 3.34 4.19
CA ILE A 139 -8.93 2.58 3.09
C ILE A 139 -9.14 1.07 3.29
N ALA A 140 -8.96 0.57 4.52
CA ALA A 140 -9.21 -0.84 4.83
C ALA A 140 -10.68 -1.22 4.54
N VAL A 141 -11.65 -0.44 5.03
CA VAL A 141 -13.08 -0.67 4.78
C VAL A 141 -13.41 -0.64 3.29
N ILE A 142 -12.84 0.31 2.52
CA ILE A 142 -13.06 0.39 1.06
C ILE A 142 -12.56 -0.88 0.37
N TRP A 143 -11.45 -1.46 0.82
CA TRP A 143 -10.95 -2.72 0.30
C TRP A 143 -11.91 -3.87 0.60
N GLU A 144 -12.39 -4.00 1.84
CA GLU A 144 -13.38 -5.03 2.21
C GLU A 144 -14.69 -4.89 1.41
N PHE A 145 -15.12 -3.66 1.14
CA PHE A 145 -16.27 -3.41 0.27
C PHE A 145 -16.03 -3.84 -1.17
N TYR A 146 -14.80 -3.65 -1.68
CA TYR A 146 -14.44 -4.16 -3.00
C TYR A 146 -14.50 -5.70 -3.04
N GLU A 147 -13.97 -6.39 -2.03
CA GLU A 147 -14.00 -7.85 -2.02
C GLU A 147 -15.42 -8.40 -1.87
N TYR A 148 -16.25 -7.78 -1.02
CA TYR A 148 -17.66 -8.11 -0.94
C TYR A 148 -18.40 -7.84 -2.26
N PHE A 149 -18.09 -6.73 -2.94
CA PHE A 149 -18.63 -6.44 -4.27
C PHE A 149 -18.25 -7.51 -5.30
N MET A 150 -17.00 -8.01 -5.26
CA MET A 150 -16.56 -9.11 -6.12
C MET A 150 -17.33 -10.42 -5.87
N LEU A 151 -17.65 -10.73 -4.60
CA LEU A 151 -18.50 -11.87 -4.27
C LEU A 151 -19.91 -11.70 -4.84
N VAL A 152 -20.56 -10.56 -4.60
CA VAL A 152 -21.98 -10.36 -4.98
C VAL A 152 -22.18 -10.31 -6.49
N PHE A 153 -21.31 -9.61 -7.23
CA PHE A 153 -21.53 -9.35 -8.65
C PHE A 153 -20.81 -10.32 -9.59
N PHE A 154 -19.70 -10.93 -9.13
CA PHE A 154 -18.87 -11.81 -9.96
C PHE A 154 -18.76 -13.23 -9.41
N ASN A 155 -19.42 -13.53 -8.29
CA ASN A 155 -19.34 -14.82 -7.59
C ASN A 155 -17.88 -15.23 -7.29
N ASN A 156 -17.03 -14.22 -7.02
CA ASN A 156 -15.63 -14.39 -6.71
C ASN A 156 -15.43 -14.17 -5.20
N ASP A 157 -15.28 -15.27 -4.46
CA ASP A 157 -15.23 -15.26 -3.00
C ASP A 157 -13.82 -14.92 -2.47
N CYS A 158 -13.43 -13.64 -2.61
CA CYS A 158 -12.16 -13.15 -2.07
C CYS A 158 -12.16 -13.08 -0.53
N ILE A 159 -13.29 -12.72 0.08
CA ILE A 159 -13.48 -12.61 1.55
C ILE A 159 -13.65 -13.96 2.26
N LEU A 160 -13.50 -15.08 1.53
CA LEU A 160 -13.70 -16.44 2.04
C LEU A 160 -15.05 -16.64 2.78
N HIS A 161 -16.09 -15.94 2.33
CA HIS A 161 -17.40 -15.80 2.99
C HIS A 161 -17.97 -17.15 3.44
N TYR A 162 -17.87 -18.16 2.58
CA TYR A 162 -18.45 -19.48 2.85
C TYR A 162 -17.72 -20.27 3.95
N THR A 163 -16.50 -19.86 4.33
CA THR A 163 -15.67 -20.54 5.33
C THR A 163 -15.50 -19.75 6.62
N THR A 164 -15.36 -18.43 6.53
CA THR A 164 -15.03 -17.53 7.65
C THR A 164 -16.14 -16.51 7.91
N GLY A 165 -16.99 -16.24 6.93
CA GLY A 165 -18.03 -15.22 7.01
C GLY A 165 -17.44 -13.83 7.25
N VAL A 166 -17.99 -13.09 8.21
CA VAL A 166 -17.54 -11.72 8.53
C VAL A 166 -16.18 -11.68 9.25
N HIS A 167 -15.71 -12.82 9.78
CA HIS A 167 -14.48 -12.84 10.57
C HIS A 167 -13.25 -12.47 9.76
N ASP A 168 -13.23 -12.78 8.46
CA ASP A 168 -12.11 -12.47 7.58
C ASP A 168 -11.92 -10.96 7.49
N ALA A 169 -12.92 -10.28 6.92
CA ALA A 169 -12.93 -8.83 6.77
C ALA A 169 -12.67 -8.07 8.08
N MET A 170 -13.22 -8.53 9.20
CA MET A 170 -12.94 -7.90 10.50
C MET A 170 -11.49 -8.07 10.92
N THR A 171 -10.91 -9.25 10.71
CA THR A 171 -9.51 -9.52 11.03
C THR A 171 -8.59 -8.74 10.11
N ASP A 172 -8.93 -8.57 8.83
CA ASP A 172 -8.16 -7.78 7.87
C ASP A 172 -8.10 -6.31 8.23
N MET A 173 -9.23 -5.73 8.59
CA MET A 173 -9.28 -4.35 9.09
C MET A 173 -8.51 -4.21 10.42
N LEU A 174 -8.56 -5.19 11.31
CA LEU A 174 -7.76 -5.19 12.55
C LEU A 174 -6.25 -5.30 12.27
N CYS A 175 -5.84 -6.09 11.28
CA CYS A 175 -4.45 -6.17 10.84
C CYS A 175 -3.98 -4.85 10.23
N ALA A 176 -4.77 -4.22 9.37
CA ALA A 176 -4.50 -2.90 8.82
C ALA A 176 -4.40 -1.82 9.92
N LEU A 177 -5.30 -1.87 10.92
CA LEU A 177 -5.23 -1.02 12.10
C LEU A 177 -3.91 -1.22 12.87
N GLY A 178 -3.49 -2.47 13.05
CA GLY A 178 -2.21 -2.81 13.68
C GLY A 178 -1.01 -2.18 12.95
N GLY A 179 -1.02 -2.22 11.62
CA GLY A 179 -0.01 -1.53 10.79
C GLY A 179 -0.02 -0.02 11.00
N GLY A 180 -1.21 0.58 11.05
CA GLY A 180 -1.37 2.01 11.35
C GLY A 180 -0.87 2.40 12.74
N CYS A 181 -1.10 1.55 13.74
CA CYS A 181 -0.60 1.75 15.10
C CYS A 181 0.94 1.76 15.16
N VAL A 182 1.64 0.97 14.35
CA VAL A 182 3.11 1.02 14.27
C VAL A 182 3.59 2.40 13.80
N VAL A 183 2.96 2.94 12.75
CA VAL A 183 3.28 4.29 12.25
C VAL A 183 2.97 5.34 13.32
N LEU A 184 1.80 5.24 13.97
CA LEU A 184 1.40 6.14 15.05
C LEU A 184 2.40 6.15 16.21
N LEU A 185 2.83 4.97 16.67
CA LEU A 185 3.78 4.85 17.77
C LEU A 185 5.14 5.45 17.41
N GLU A 186 5.62 5.26 16.17
CA GLU A 186 6.86 5.91 15.72
C GLU A 186 6.73 7.45 15.78
N MET A 187 5.61 7.98 15.29
CA MET A 187 5.34 9.42 15.30
C MET A 187 5.26 9.99 16.71
N ILE A 188 4.62 9.28 17.65
CA ILE A 188 4.55 9.68 19.06
C ILE A 188 5.95 9.66 19.69
N ALA A 189 6.73 8.59 19.47
CA ALA A 189 8.06 8.43 20.03
C ALA A 189 9.06 9.51 19.55
N HIS A 190 8.85 10.04 18.34
CA HIS A 190 9.72 11.07 17.75
C HIS A 190 9.19 12.50 17.89
N LYS A 191 8.02 12.72 18.49
CA LYS A 191 7.38 14.04 18.60
C LYS A 191 8.26 15.14 19.19
N ASN A 192 9.11 14.82 20.16
CA ASN A 192 10.00 15.77 20.84
C ASN A 192 11.45 15.69 20.36
N ARG A 193 11.74 14.90 19.32
CA ARG A 193 13.09 14.75 18.77
C ARG A 193 13.32 15.78 17.66
N GLN A 194 14.58 16.18 17.47
CA GLN A 194 14.95 17.08 16.39
C GLN A 194 14.95 16.39 15.01
N GLU A 195 15.10 15.07 14.98
CA GLU A 195 15.11 14.29 13.74
C GLU A 195 13.70 13.79 13.40
N SER A 196 13.29 14.01 12.15
CA SER A 196 12.03 13.46 11.63
C SER A 196 12.04 11.94 11.64
N PRO A 197 10.96 11.28 12.10
CA PRO A 197 10.83 9.81 12.10
C PRO A 197 10.89 9.25 10.68
N PHE A 198 11.14 7.95 10.56
CA PHE A 198 11.35 7.28 9.27
C PHE A 198 10.21 7.53 8.29
N PHE A 199 8.95 7.29 8.70
CA PHE A 199 7.81 7.51 7.81
C PHE A 199 7.64 8.99 7.43
N MET A 200 7.86 9.91 8.37
CA MET A 200 7.76 11.35 8.09
C MET A 200 8.81 11.82 7.07
N ARG A 201 10.03 11.26 7.08
CA ARG A 201 11.04 11.60 6.06
C ARG A 201 10.61 11.23 4.63
N ILE A 202 9.83 10.16 4.47
CA ILE A 202 9.26 9.79 3.17
C ILE A 202 8.24 10.85 2.73
N VAL A 203 7.38 11.27 3.67
CA VAL A 203 6.34 12.29 3.46
C VAL A 203 6.94 13.65 3.13
N GLU A 204 7.95 14.09 3.89
CA GLU A 204 8.65 15.36 3.66
C GLU A 204 9.29 15.40 2.27
N LYS A 205 9.99 14.34 1.86
CA LYS A 205 10.57 14.26 0.50
C LYS A 205 9.50 14.31 -0.58
N PHE A 206 8.35 13.66 -0.36
CA PHE A 206 7.24 13.73 -1.29
C PHE A 206 6.66 15.14 -1.37
N TYR A 207 6.49 15.80 -0.23
CA TYR A 207 6.03 17.18 -0.15
C TYR A 207 6.99 18.12 -0.89
N ASP A 208 8.29 18.03 -0.61
CA ASP A 208 9.34 18.85 -1.22
C ASP A 208 9.38 18.67 -2.76
N CYS A 209 9.16 17.45 -3.25
CA CYS A 209 9.12 17.15 -4.70
C CYS A 209 7.90 17.76 -5.43
N ASN A 210 6.83 18.08 -4.71
CA ASN A 210 5.56 18.50 -5.31
C ASN A 210 5.19 19.96 -5.03
N MET A 211 5.65 20.52 -3.91
CA MET A 211 5.25 21.85 -3.45
C MET A 211 6.35 22.91 -3.67
N ASN A 212 7.64 22.52 -3.73
CA ASN A 212 8.72 23.48 -4.03
C ASN A 212 8.75 23.92 -5.50
N ASP A 213 8.09 23.18 -6.40
CA ASP A 213 7.89 23.59 -7.80
C ASP A 213 6.71 24.57 -7.97
N GLN A 214 5.98 24.89 -6.90
CA GLN A 214 4.79 25.78 -6.91
C GLN A 214 5.03 27.14 -6.21
N SER A 215 6.26 27.43 -5.79
CA SER A 215 6.66 28.72 -5.17
C SER A 215 7.35 29.65 -6.14
#